data_AF-A0A359EFQ0-F1
#
_entry.id   AF-A0A359EFQ0-F1
#
_cell.length_a   1.000
_cell.length_b   1.000
_cell.length_c   1.000
_cell.angle_alpha   90.00
_cell.angle_beta   90.00
_cell.angle_gamma   90.00
#
_symmetry.space_group_name_H-M   'P 1'
#
loop_
_entity.id
_entity.type
_entity.pdbx_description
1 polymer ?
#
loop_
_entity_poly.entity_id
_entity_poly.type
_entity_poly.pdbx_seq_one_letter_code
_entity_poly.pdbx_strand_id
1 'polypeptide(L)'
;MHPLGNPGTIVGAATLHPSNDLSYTLELSEHPIPAYSTVEFYYQITLEDGTTQTTLPENFLYADNRFDWQTQQFVPFAAFWYEGEAAFGQEVLSAAQAGMHKLQGYLPAPDPPTTSIYVYASAAEWQTALRLSGQSGAWVAGHASPELGTVVVSIAPGPTQSHEIDRQIPHEVAHVMLYEWLSEGYDRLPQWLREGLPSMAELSPNPDYAQLLAQAYAGENLLPMSSLCDSFPLEASNFLLAYAQATDFTWFLYEHYGSSGLENLVRAYAGGLSCEAGTQAALGKSLNELERDWRAQAFGENQFLAASQDLMPWLVLLGVVLLGPLILLIRRKTRD
;
A
#
# COMPACT_ATOMS: atom_id res chain seq x y z
N MET A 1 -20.53 -1.29 -25.75
CA MET A 1 -19.80 -1.68 -26.98
C MET A 1 -18.50 -0.90 -27.02
N HIS A 2 -17.48 -1.36 -26.30
CA HIS A 2 -16.14 -0.84 -26.49
C HIS A 2 -15.59 -1.37 -27.82
N PRO A 3 -14.90 -0.55 -28.62
CA PRO A 3 -14.27 -1.03 -29.85
C PRO A 3 -13.22 -2.09 -29.54
N LEU A 4 -13.08 -3.07 -30.43
CA LEU A 4 -11.92 -3.97 -30.49
C LEU A 4 -10.64 -3.12 -30.39
N GLY A 5 -9.84 -3.33 -29.34
CA GLY A 5 -8.56 -2.62 -29.13
C GLY A 5 -8.46 -1.71 -27.90
N ASN A 6 -9.39 -1.81 -26.93
CA ASN A 6 -9.18 -1.19 -25.61
C ASN A 6 -8.03 -1.91 -24.87
N PRO A 7 -7.13 -1.22 -24.15
CA PRO A 7 -6.12 -1.88 -23.32
C PRO A 7 -6.85 -2.71 -22.25
N GLY A 8 -6.84 -4.04 -22.39
CA GLY A 8 -7.54 -4.98 -21.48
C GLY A 8 -8.52 -5.93 -22.17
N THR A 9 -8.90 -5.71 -23.44
CA THR A 9 -9.73 -6.67 -24.17
C THR A 9 -8.88 -7.81 -24.72
N ILE A 10 -9.13 -9.04 -24.26
CA ILE A 10 -8.50 -10.25 -24.78
C ILE A 10 -9.42 -10.85 -25.86
N VAL A 11 -8.82 -11.23 -26.99
CA VAL A 11 -9.55 -11.82 -28.12
C VAL A 11 -9.00 -13.21 -28.39
N GLY A 12 -9.89 -14.19 -28.50
CA GLY A 12 -9.52 -15.54 -28.89
C GLY A 12 -10.63 -16.26 -29.64
N ALA A 13 -10.29 -17.40 -30.24
CA ALA A 13 -11.23 -18.19 -31.03
C ALA A 13 -12.16 -18.99 -30.12
N ALA A 14 -13.47 -18.75 -30.23
CA ALA A 14 -14.49 -19.57 -29.59
C ALA A 14 -14.71 -20.88 -30.36
N THR A 15 -15.07 -21.94 -29.65
CA THR A 15 -15.47 -23.23 -30.21
C THR A 15 -16.99 -23.34 -30.22
N LEU A 16 -17.56 -23.69 -31.37
CA LEU A 16 -18.98 -24.04 -31.50
C LEU A 16 -19.13 -25.55 -31.29
N HIS A 17 -19.89 -25.94 -30.29
CA HIS A 17 -20.16 -27.34 -29.96
C HIS A 17 -21.36 -27.89 -30.76
N PRO A 18 -21.46 -29.21 -30.97
CA PRO A 18 -22.60 -29.84 -31.63
C PRO A 18 -23.95 -29.60 -30.94
N SER A 19 -23.95 -29.21 -29.66
CA SER A 19 -25.13 -28.79 -28.90
C SER A 19 -25.61 -27.37 -29.24
N ASN A 20 -24.93 -26.68 -30.15
CA ASN A 20 -25.06 -25.25 -30.45
C ASN A 20 -24.62 -24.31 -29.31
N ASP A 21 -23.79 -24.80 -28.39
CA ASP A 21 -23.16 -23.97 -27.37
C ASP A 21 -21.86 -23.35 -27.90
N LEU A 22 -21.60 -22.10 -27.56
CA LEU A 22 -20.31 -21.44 -27.80
C LEU A 22 -19.50 -21.45 -26.51
N SER A 23 -18.24 -21.89 -26.58
CA SER A 23 -17.32 -21.79 -25.46
C SER A 23 -16.01 -21.13 -25.87
N TYR A 24 -15.49 -20.27 -25.01
CA TYR A 24 -14.12 -19.79 -25.09
C TYR A 24 -13.42 -20.10 -23.76
N THR A 25 -12.22 -20.67 -23.84
CA THR A 25 -11.38 -20.94 -22.67
C THR A 25 -10.25 -19.92 -22.67
N LEU A 26 -10.17 -19.16 -21.58
CA LEU A 26 -9.09 -18.20 -21.36
C LEU A 26 -8.08 -18.79 -20.37
N GLU A 27 -6.81 -18.87 -20.78
CA GLU A 27 -5.71 -19.32 -19.92
C GLU A 27 -5.24 -18.20 -18.99
N LEU A 28 -5.74 -18.21 -17.75
CA LEU A 28 -5.43 -17.15 -16.76
C LEU A 28 -3.96 -17.09 -16.32
N SER A 29 -3.17 -18.14 -16.58
CA SER A 29 -1.72 -18.08 -16.36
C SER A 29 -1.01 -17.15 -17.35
N GLU A 30 -1.57 -16.95 -18.54
CA GLU A 30 -1.04 -16.05 -19.57
C GLU A 30 -1.77 -14.70 -19.54
N HIS A 31 -3.05 -14.73 -19.17
CA HIS A 31 -3.93 -13.58 -19.12
C HIS A 31 -4.65 -13.49 -17.76
N PRO A 32 -3.92 -13.12 -16.70
CA PRO A 32 -4.49 -13.05 -15.36
C PRO A 32 -5.63 -12.02 -15.30
N ILE A 33 -6.70 -12.39 -14.61
CA ILE A 33 -7.82 -11.50 -14.29
C ILE A 33 -7.78 -11.24 -12.78
N PRO A 34 -7.79 -9.98 -12.32
CA PRO A 34 -7.85 -9.67 -10.90
C PRO A 34 -9.06 -10.34 -10.24
N ALA A 35 -8.83 -11.01 -9.11
CA ALA A 35 -9.92 -11.60 -8.33
C ALA A 35 -10.94 -10.52 -7.93
N TYR A 36 -12.22 -10.88 -7.94
CA TYR A 36 -13.35 -9.99 -7.62
C TYR A 36 -13.57 -8.82 -8.60
N SER A 37 -12.91 -8.84 -9.77
CA SER A 37 -13.26 -7.93 -10.86
C SER A 37 -14.54 -8.36 -11.59
N THR A 38 -15.22 -7.42 -12.22
CA THR A 38 -16.33 -7.73 -13.14
C THR A 38 -15.76 -7.96 -14.54
N VAL A 39 -16.01 -9.15 -15.10
CA VAL A 39 -15.61 -9.51 -16.45
C VAL A 39 -16.78 -9.26 -17.39
N GLU A 40 -16.60 -8.39 -18.38
CA GLU A 40 -17.51 -8.23 -19.51
C GLU A 40 -17.01 -9.07 -20.69
N PHE A 41 -17.90 -9.84 -21.32
CA PHE A 41 -17.56 -10.62 -22.51
C PHE A 41 -18.70 -10.60 -23.55
N TYR A 42 -18.35 -10.83 -24.80
CA TYR A 42 -19.29 -10.98 -25.92
C TYR A 42 -18.66 -11.86 -27.01
N TYR A 43 -19.50 -12.44 -27.87
CA TYR A 43 -19.05 -13.20 -29.03
C TYR A 43 -19.23 -12.39 -30.31
N GLN A 44 -18.27 -12.54 -31.23
CA GLN A 44 -18.40 -12.11 -32.62
C GLN A 44 -18.45 -13.37 -33.49
N ILE A 45 -19.56 -13.54 -34.21
CA ILE A 45 -19.89 -14.74 -34.98
C ILE A 45 -19.93 -14.36 -36.45
N THR A 46 -19.11 -15.00 -37.27
CA THR A 46 -19.18 -14.87 -38.73
C THR A 46 -19.94 -16.05 -39.30
N LEU A 47 -21.03 -15.78 -40.01
CA LEU A 47 -21.90 -16.76 -40.64
C LEU A 47 -21.34 -17.23 -41.99
N GLU A 48 -21.88 -18.33 -42.53
CA GLU A 48 -21.44 -18.90 -43.81
C GLU A 48 -21.61 -17.95 -45.00
N ASP A 49 -22.55 -17.02 -44.92
CA ASP A 49 -22.78 -15.98 -45.93
C ASP A 49 -21.79 -14.81 -45.83
N GLY A 50 -20.83 -14.87 -44.91
CA GLY A 50 -19.83 -13.85 -44.66
C GLY A 50 -20.32 -12.67 -43.81
N THR A 51 -21.59 -12.68 -43.37
CA THR A 51 -22.09 -11.67 -42.44
C THR A 51 -21.56 -11.92 -41.04
N THR A 52 -21.25 -10.84 -40.32
CA THR A 52 -20.78 -10.92 -38.93
C THR A 52 -21.83 -10.35 -38.00
N GLN A 53 -22.13 -11.07 -36.93
CA GLN A 53 -23.00 -10.66 -35.85
C GLN A 53 -22.22 -10.59 -34.55
N THR A 54 -22.57 -9.64 -33.68
CA THR A 54 -21.98 -9.50 -32.35
C THR A 54 -23.09 -9.67 -31.32
N THR A 55 -22.87 -10.51 -30.32
CA THR A 55 -23.83 -10.70 -29.23
C THR A 55 -23.90 -9.45 -28.36
N LEU A 56 -24.96 -9.32 -27.57
CA LEU A 56 -24.96 -8.33 -26.49
C LEU A 56 -23.87 -8.73 -25.47
N PRO A 57 -23.17 -7.75 -24.86
CA PRO A 57 -22.25 -8.04 -23.78
C PRO A 57 -22.96 -8.63 -22.57
N GLU A 58 -22.36 -9.65 -21.98
CA GLU A 58 -22.72 -10.21 -20.69
C GLU A 58 -21.61 -9.92 -19.68
N ASN A 59 -21.96 -9.91 -18.40
CA ASN A 59 -20.99 -9.71 -17.33
C ASN A 59 -21.16 -10.73 -16.20
N PHE A 60 -20.05 -11.04 -15.54
CA PHE A 60 -20.05 -11.82 -14.31
C PHE A 60 -18.95 -11.34 -13.36
N LEU A 61 -19.14 -11.57 -12.06
CA LEU A 61 -18.13 -11.32 -11.04
C LEU A 61 -17.14 -12.48 -11.01
N TYR A 62 -15.84 -12.21 -11.20
CA TYR A 62 -14.78 -13.20 -11.06
C TYR A 62 -14.44 -13.44 -9.58
N ALA A 63 -15.41 -13.95 -8.82
CA ALA A 63 -15.26 -14.27 -7.40
C ALA A 63 -14.70 -15.68 -7.17
N ASP A 64 -14.13 -15.89 -5.99
CA ASP A 64 -13.72 -17.21 -5.53
C ASP A 64 -14.93 -18.08 -5.18
N ASN A 65 -15.35 -18.92 -6.13
CA ASN A 65 -16.52 -19.78 -6.01
C ASN A 65 -16.26 -21.12 -5.30
N ARG A 66 -15.10 -21.28 -4.65
CA ARG A 66 -14.79 -22.47 -3.84
C ARG A 66 -15.53 -22.49 -2.49
N PHE A 67 -16.05 -21.34 -2.07
CA PHE A 67 -16.68 -21.14 -0.77
C PHE A 67 -18.11 -20.64 -0.90
N ASP A 68 -18.96 -21.06 0.03
CA ASP A 68 -20.31 -20.52 0.20
C ASP A 68 -20.24 -19.26 1.08
N TRP A 69 -19.99 -18.11 0.45
CA TRP A 69 -19.86 -16.83 1.14
C TRP A 69 -21.17 -16.41 1.83
N GLN A 70 -21.11 -16.21 3.14
CA GLN A 70 -22.07 -15.42 3.90
C GLN A 70 -21.85 -13.94 3.60
N THR A 71 -22.90 -13.13 3.70
CA THR A 71 -22.82 -11.69 3.43
C THR A 71 -23.63 -10.87 4.42
N GLN A 72 -23.08 -9.74 4.81
CA GLN A 72 -23.77 -8.69 5.54
C GLN A 72 -23.32 -7.33 5.00
N GLN A 73 -24.25 -6.38 4.95
CA GLN A 73 -23.98 -5.06 4.41
C GLN A 73 -24.33 -3.98 5.42
N PHE A 74 -23.45 -2.99 5.53
CA PHE A 74 -23.68 -1.72 6.21
C PHE A 74 -22.94 -0.63 5.43
N VAL A 75 -23.70 0.10 4.60
CA VAL A 75 -23.15 1.08 3.63
C VAL A 75 -22.16 2.03 4.32
N PRO A 76 -20.96 2.26 3.73
CA PRO A 76 -20.54 1.84 2.37
C PRO A 76 -19.95 0.42 2.27
N PHE A 77 -19.92 -0.37 3.34
CA PHE A 77 -19.22 -1.65 3.37
C PHE A 77 -20.16 -2.86 3.19
N ALA A 78 -19.65 -3.89 2.52
CA ALA A 78 -20.23 -5.23 2.48
C ALA A 78 -19.19 -6.26 2.88
N ALA A 79 -19.45 -7.05 3.93
CA ALA A 79 -18.56 -8.10 4.39
C ALA A 79 -18.97 -9.45 3.80
N PHE A 80 -17.99 -10.24 3.39
CA PHE A 80 -18.13 -11.59 2.86
C PHE A 80 -17.19 -12.52 3.63
N TRP A 81 -17.72 -13.58 4.23
CA TRP A 81 -16.95 -14.59 4.97
C TRP A 81 -17.61 -15.97 4.83
N TYR A 82 -16.89 -17.07 5.03
CA TYR A 82 -17.47 -18.43 5.01
C TYR A 82 -17.35 -19.16 6.35
N GLU A 83 -16.37 -18.81 7.18
CA GLU A 83 -16.13 -19.40 8.50
C GLU A 83 -16.56 -18.43 9.60
N GLY A 84 -17.36 -18.91 10.57
CA GLY A 84 -17.89 -18.10 11.66
C GLY A 84 -19.36 -17.68 11.49
N GLU A 85 -19.91 -17.07 12.54
CA GLU A 85 -21.32 -16.69 12.64
C GLU A 85 -21.56 -15.23 12.20
N ALA A 86 -22.82 -14.81 12.06
CA ALA A 86 -23.19 -13.44 11.68
C ALA A 86 -22.55 -12.32 12.54
N ALA A 87 -22.24 -12.61 13.82
CA ALA A 87 -21.54 -11.67 14.68
C ALA A 87 -20.13 -11.29 14.16
N PHE A 88 -19.45 -12.20 13.46
CA PHE A 88 -18.17 -11.95 12.83
C PHE A 88 -18.29 -10.93 11.69
N GLY A 89 -19.28 -11.11 10.81
CA GLY A 89 -19.56 -10.13 9.74
C GLY A 89 -19.86 -8.74 10.29
N GLN A 90 -20.61 -8.65 11.39
CA GLN A 90 -20.87 -7.39 12.08
C GLN A 90 -19.59 -6.76 12.67
N GLU A 91 -18.70 -7.57 13.25
CA GLU A 91 -17.41 -7.10 13.80
C GLU A 91 -16.54 -6.49 12.69
N VAL A 92 -16.42 -7.18 11.56
CA VAL A 92 -15.70 -6.69 10.36
C VAL A 92 -16.27 -5.35 9.87
N LEU A 93 -17.59 -5.24 9.72
CA LEU A 93 -18.24 -3.99 9.29
C LEU A 93 -18.04 -2.86 10.31
N SER A 94 -18.06 -3.19 11.61
CA SER A 94 -17.87 -2.21 12.68
C SER A 94 -16.44 -1.67 12.70
N ALA A 95 -15.45 -2.55 12.51
CA ALA A 95 -14.04 -2.17 12.40
C ALA A 95 -13.78 -1.31 11.15
N ALA A 96 -14.35 -1.67 9.99
CA ALA A 96 -14.27 -0.87 8.77
C ALA A 96 -14.82 0.55 8.98
N GLN A 97 -16.00 0.67 9.59
CA GLN A 97 -16.62 1.96 9.88
C GLN A 97 -15.79 2.79 10.87
N ALA A 98 -15.33 2.18 11.96
CA ALA A 98 -14.51 2.87 12.96
C ALA A 98 -13.16 3.31 12.38
N GLY A 99 -12.53 2.49 11.54
CA GLY A 99 -11.32 2.84 10.78
C GLY A 99 -11.51 4.02 9.85
N MET A 100 -12.60 4.01 9.06
CA MET A 100 -12.98 5.12 8.18
C MET A 100 -13.12 6.44 8.95
N HIS A 101 -13.90 6.44 10.05
CA HIS A 101 -14.07 7.64 10.88
C HIS A 101 -12.76 8.09 11.54
N LYS A 102 -11.91 7.15 11.95
CA LYS A 102 -10.60 7.45 12.54
C LYS A 102 -9.70 8.16 11.52
N LEU A 103 -9.60 7.65 10.29
CA LEU A 103 -8.81 8.28 9.23
C LEU A 103 -9.34 9.68 8.88
N GLN A 104 -10.65 9.84 8.79
CA GLN A 104 -11.32 11.14 8.56
C GLN A 104 -11.04 12.16 9.67
N GLY A 105 -10.66 11.71 10.86
CA GLY A 105 -10.19 12.57 11.94
C GLY A 105 -8.83 13.21 11.68
N TYR A 106 -8.01 12.64 10.79
CA TYR A 106 -6.66 13.11 10.50
C TYR A 106 -6.51 13.71 9.12
N LEU A 107 -7.27 13.22 8.13
CA LEU A 107 -7.20 13.61 6.73
C LEU A 107 -8.60 13.87 6.16
N PRO A 108 -8.74 14.75 5.15
CA PRO A 108 -10.01 14.98 4.48
C PRO A 108 -10.33 13.89 3.44
N ALA A 109 -10.10 12.62 3.78
CA ALA A 109 -10.41 11.49 2.92
C ALA A 109 -11.94 11.33 2.80
N PRO A 110 -12.48 11.15 1.59
CA PRO A 110 -13.91 10.97 1.39
C PRO A 110 -14.37 9.62 1.95
N ASP A 111 -15.68 9.43 2.06
CA ASP A 111 -16.25 8.09 2.23
C ASP A 111 -15.81 7.23 1.03
N PRO A 112 -15.43 5.95 1.24
CA PRO A 112 -15.08 5.09 0.12
C PRO A 112 -16.34 4.80 -0.73
N PRO A 113 -16.16 4.40 -2.01
CA PRO A 113 -17.26 3.79 -2.75
C PRO A 113 -17.74 2.52 -2.04
N THR A 114 -18.82 1.91 -2.55
CA THR A 114 -19.27 0.61 -2.04
C THR A 114 -18.08 -0.36 -2.04
N THR A 115 -17.64 -0.75 -0.84
CA THR A 115 -16.40 -1.52 -0.65
C THR A 115 -16.73 -2.93 -0.18
N SER A 116 -16.34 -3.92 -0.96
CA SER A 116 -16.51 -5.35 -0.64
C SER A 116 -15.31 -5.85 0.15
N ILE A 117 -15.54 -6.41 1.32
CA ILE A 117 -14.52 -6.92 2.24
C ILE A 117 -14.64 -8.44 2.29
N TYR A 118 -13.73 -9.15 1.63
CA TYR A 118 -13.66 -10.62 1.63
C TYR A 118 -12.69 -11.09 2.71
N VAL A 119 -13.18 -11.92 3.64
CA VAL A 119 -12.40 -12.42 4.77
C VAL A 119 -12.20 -13.93 4.64
N TYR A 120 -10.97 -14.32 4.36
CA TYR A 120 -10.54 -15.70 4.34
C TYR A 120 -10.17 -16.18 5.75
N ALA A 121 -10.55 -17.40 6.11
CA ALA A 121 -10.16 -18.03 7.37
C ALA A 121 -8.68 -18.49 7.38
N SER A 122 -8.02 -18.50 6.22
CA SER A 122 -6.64 -18.96 6.06
C SER A 122 -5.89 -18.19 4.98
N ALA A 123 -4.68 -17.77 5.33
CA ALA A 123 -3.71 -17.21 4.39
C ALA A 123 -3.43 -18.15 3.20
N ALA A 124 -3.36 -19.48 3.44
CA ALA A 124 -3.10 -20.46 2.38
C ALA A 124 -4.27 -20.58 1.39
N GLU A 125 -5.51 -20.46 1.88
CA GLU A 125 -6.72 -20.50 1.05
C GLU A 125 -6.78 -19.26 0.15
N TRP A 126 -6.42 -18.10 0.70
CA TRP A 126 -6.28 -16.87 -0.07
C TRP A 126 -5.14 -16.95 -1.11
N GLN A 127 -3.93 -17.40 -0.74
CA GLN A 127 -2.83 -17.59 -1.70
C GLN A 127 -3.24 -18.43 -2.91
N THR A 128 -4.08 -19.45 -2.67
CA THR A 128 -4.60 -20.30 -3.75
C THR A 128 -5.52 -19.54 -4.69
N ALA A 129 -6.32 -18.59 -4.19
CA ALA A 129 -7.14 -17.69 -5.02
C ALA A 129 -6.27 -16.75 -5.88
N LEU A 130 -5.18 -16.23 -5.32
CA LEU A 130 -4.29 -15.27 -6.00
C LEU A 130 -3.40 -15.88 -7.08
N ARG A 131 -3.18 -17.20 -7.05
CA ARG A 131 -2.28 -17.88 -7.99
C ARG A 131 -2.65 -17.63 -9.46
N LEU A 132 -3.93 -17.44 -9.75
CA LEU A 132 -4.44 -17.23 -11.11
C LEU A 132 -4.81 -15.77 -11.40
N SER A 133 -4.72 -14.87 -10.41
CA SER A 133 -5.01 -13.45 -10.58
C SER A 133 -3.81 -12.60 -10.97
N GLY A 134 -2.63 -13.22 -11.17
CA GLY A 134 -1.38 -12.51 -11.46
C GLY A 134 -0.74 -11.85 -10.23
N GLN A 135 -1.35 -11.97 -9.05
CA GLN A 135 -0.88 -11.37 -7.79
C GLN A 135 -0.03 -12.35 -6.94
N SER A 136 0.69 -13.25 -7.61
CA SER A 136 1.52 -14.28 -6.98
C SER A 136 2.71 -13.64 -6.25
N GLY A 137 2.61 -13.42 -4.94
CA GLY A 137 3.68 -12.83 -4.13
C GLY A 137 3.24 -11.71 -3.19
N ALA A 138 1.96 -11.30 -3.21
CA ALA A 138 1.41 -10.38 -2.22
C ALA A 138 1.53 -10.99 -0.80
N TRP A 139 2.01 -10.18 0.15
CA TRP A 139 2.05 -10.57 1.56
C TRP A 139 0.63 -10.81 2.07
N VAL A 140 0.43 -11.94 2.73
CA VAL A 140 -0.86 -12.65 2.80
C VAL A 140 -1.73 -12.24 3.99
N ALA A 141 -1.50 -11.05 4.54
CA ALA A 141 -2.26 -10.56 5.70
C ALA A 141 -3.50 -9.79 5.22
N GLY A 142 -3.30 -8.73 4.43
CA GLY A 142 -4.35 -7.93 3.81
C GLY A 142 -3.92 -7.36 2.47
N HIS A 143 -4.91 -7.07 1.62
CA HIS A 143 -4.74 -6.41 0.34
C HIS A 143 -6.00 -5.65 -0.04
N ALA A 144 -5.84 -4.36 -0.35
CA ALA A 144 -6.83 -3.59 -1.06
C ALA A 144 -6.53 -3.59 -2.57
N SER A 145 -7.58 -3.73 -3.37
CA SER A 145 -7.63 -3.34 -4.79
C SER A 145 -8.57 -2.12 -4.88
N PRO A 146 -8.06 -0.90 -4.62
CA PRO A 146 -8.89 0.30 -4.49
C PRO A 146 -9.73 0.62 -5.72
N GLU A 147 -9.19 0.38 -6.91
CA GLU A 147 -9.86 0.56 -8.20
C GLU A 147 -11.09 -0.34 -8.37
N LEU A 148 -11.14 -1.46 -7.63
CA LEU A 148 -12.27 -2.38 -7.60
C LEU A 148 -13.19 -2.15 -6.39
N GLY A 149 -12.84 -1.23 -5.47
CA GLY A 149 -13.50 -1.12 -4.18
C GLY A 149 -13.50 -2.45 -3.42
N THR A 150 -12.39 -3.19 -3.48
CA THR A 150 -12.30 -4.53 -2.88
C THR A 150 -11.17 -4.57 -1.86
N VAL A 151 -11.48 -5.12 -0.69
CA VAL A 151 -10.54 -5.46 0.37
C VAL A 151 -10.57 -6.97 0.54
N VAL A 152 -9.40 -7.59 0.61
CA VAL A 152 -9.25 -9.01 0.90
C VAL A 152 -8.30 -9.16 2.08
N VAL A 153 -8.69 -9.90 3.11
CA VAL A 153 -7.83 -10.17 4.27
C VAL A 153 -7.88 -11.65 4.62
N SER A 154 -6.84 -12.15 5.29
CA SER A 154 -6.88 -13.43 5.99
C SER A 154 -6.89 -13.24 7.51
N ILE A 155 -7.95 -13.75 8.14
CA ILE A 155 -8.16 -13.67 9.58
C ILE A 155 -8.52 -15.06 10.08
N ALA A 156 -7.53 -15.73 10.67
CA ALA A 156 -7.71 -17.06 11.24
C ALA A 156 -8.63 -17.01 12.48
N PRO A 157 -9.58 -17.95 12.63
CA PRO A 157 -10.32 -18.10 13.87
C PRO A 157 -9.39 -18.37 15.05
N GLY A 158 -9.61 -17.69 16.17
CA GLY A 158 -8.82 -17.90 17.38
C GLY A 158 -8.77 -16.70 18.31
N PRO A 159 -7.94 -16.77 19.38
CA PRO A 159 -7.89 -15.75 20.43
C PRO A 159 -7.47 -14.36 19.95
N THR A 160 -6.77 -14.26 18.82
CA THR A 160 -6.31 -12.99 18.24
C THR A 160 -7.24 -12.46 17.15
N GLN A 161 -8.36 -13.13 16.84
CA GLN A 161 -9.24 -12.79 15.71
C GLN A 161 -9.71 -11.33 15.77
N SER A 162 -10.26 -10.88 16.91
CA SER A 162 -10.72 -9.49 17.07
C SER A 162 -9.60 -8.47 16.91
N HIS A 163 -8.40 -8.77 17.43
CA HIS A 163 -7.24 -7.91 17.27
C HIS A 163 -6.83 -7.79 15.80
N GLU A 164 -6.86 -8.91 15.05
CA GLU A 164 -6.55 -8.92 13.62
C GLU A 164 -7.62 -8.22 12.78
N ILE A 165 -8.90 -8.31 13.15
CA ILE A 165 -9.98 -7.50 12.53
C ILE A 165 -9.69 -6.01 12.73
N ASP A 166 -9.46 -5.60 13.97
CA ASP A 166 -9.19 -4.21 14.35
C ASP A 166 -7.89 -3.65 13.80
N ARG A 167 -6.94 -4.51 13.43
CA ARG A 167 -5.69 -4.12 12.77
C ARG A 167 -5.83 -4.07 11.26
N GLN A 168 -6.28 -5.15 10.63
CA GLN A 168 -6.19 -5.32 9.18
C GLN A 168 -7.32 -4.62 8.43
N ILE A 169 -8.57 -4.71 8.92
CA ILE A 169 -9.72 -4.15 8.19
C ILE A 169 -9.61 -2.62 8.05
N PRO A 170 -9.36 -1.85 9.13
CA PRO A 170 -9.17 -0.40 9.00
C PRO A 170 -8.02 -0.01 8.08
N HIS A 171 -6.91 -0.76 8.12
CA HIS A 171 -5.73 -0.52 7.29
C HIS A 171 -6.09 -0.65 5.81
N GLU A 172 -6.68 -1.77 5.39
CA GLU A 172 -7.02 -1.98 3.99
C GLU A 172 -8.13 -1.04 3.49
N VAL A 173 -9.10 -0.70 4.35
CA VAL A 173 -10.13 0.30 4.03
C VAL A 173 -9.50 1.68 3.81
N ALA A 174 -8.50 2.06 4.60
CA ALA A 174 -7.81 3.33 4.44
C ALA A 174 -7.10 3.45 3.08
N HIS A 175 -6.53 2.36 2.55
CA HIS A 175 -5.99 2.33 1.19
C HIS A 175 -7.06 2.68 0.15
N VAL A 176 -8.27 2.11 0.26
CA VAL A 176 -9.39 2.44 -0.64
C VAL A 176 -9.79 3.92 -0.55
N MET A 177 -9.88 4.46 0.66
CA MET A 177 -10.23 5.87 0.88
C MET A 177 -9.17 6.84 0.35
N LEU A 178 -7.89 6.51 0.52
CA LEU A 178 -6.78 7.31 0.00
C LEU A 178 -6.76 7.30 -1.53
N TYR A 179 -7.05 6.15 -2.16
CA TYR A 179 -7.20 6.07 -3.61
C TYR A 179 -8.39 6.90 -4.11
N GLU A 180 -9.56 6.80 -3.46
CA GLU A 180 -10.73 7.62 -3.84
C GLU A 180 -10.41 9.11 -3.73
N TRP A 181 -9.63 9.50 -2.72
CA TRP A 181 -9.21 10.90 -2.54
C TRP A 181 -8.23 11.39 -3.62
N LEU A 182 -7.27 10.56 -4.01
CA LEU A 182 -6.09 10.98 -4.78
C LEU A 182 -6.11 10.50 -6.24
N SER A 183 -6.97 9.57 -6.58
CA SER A 183 -7.02 8.86 -7.87
C SER A 183 -5.61 8.34 -8.25
N GLU A 184 -5.16 8.53 -9.49
CA GLU A 184 -3.81 8.16 -9.96
C GLU A 184 -2.65 8.76 -9.12
N GLY A 185 -2.91 9.78 -8.30
CA GLY A 185 -1.93 10.34 -7.38
C GLY A 185 -1.57 9.41 -6.22
N TYR A 186 -2.43 8.45 -5.88
CA TYR A 186 -2.20 7.47 -4.81
C TYR A 186 -0.95 6.63 -5.06
N ASP A 187 -0.74 6.17 -6.29
CA ASP A 187 0.43 5.35 -6.66
C ASP A 187 1.75 6.12 -6.69
N ARG A 188 1.70 7.45 -6.54
CA ARG A 188 2.87 8.33 -6.49
C ARG A 188 3.31 8.63 -5.06
N LEU A 189 2.54 8.19 -4.06
CA LEU A 189 2.97 8.31 -2.67
C LEU A 189 4.21 7.43 -2.45
N PRO A 190 5.23 7.92 -1.72
CA PRO A 190 6.33 7.05 -1.33
C PRO A 190 5.80 5.93 -0.43
N GLN A 191 6.38 4.73 -0.56
CA GLN A 191 5.89 3.51 0.11
C GLN A 191 5.74 3.70 1.63
N TRP A 192 6.68 4.37 2.30
CA TRP A 192 6.56 4.66 3.73
C TRP A 192 5.30 5.46 4.08
N LEU A 193 4.86 6.41 3.24
CA LEU A 193 3.66 7.19 3.52
C LEU A 193 2.41 6.42 3.10
N ARG A 194 2.50 5.65 2.01
CA ARG A 194 1.41 4.80 1.52
C ARG A 194 1.02 3.72 2.52
N GLU A 195 1.97 3.20 3.31
CA GLU A 195 1.67 2.26 4.41
C GLU A 195 1.43 2.97 5.76
N GLY A 196 2.16 4.06 6.03
CA GLY A 196 2.05 4.78 7.31
C GLY A 196 0.70 5.45 7.53
N LEU A 197 0.08 6.01 6.49
CA LEU A 197 -1.25 6.63 6.57
C LEU A 197 -2.35 5.61 6.92
N PRO A 198 -2.50 4.48 6.21
CA PRO A 198 -3.38 3.39 6.63
C PRO A 198 -3.15 2.91 8.05
N SER A 199 -1.90 2.82 8.49
CA SER A 199 -1.60 2.41 9.87
C SER A 199 -2.13 3.37 10.93
N MET A 200 -2.42 4.64 10.59
CA MET A 200 -3.12 5.55 11.49
C MET A 200 -4.60 5.18 11.70
N ALA A 201 -5.22 4.46 10.76
CA ALA A 201 -6.61 4.00 10.85
C ALA A 201 -6.78 2.75 11.71
N GLU A 202 -5.70 1.98 11.95
CA GLU A 202 -5.72 0.75 12.76
C GLU A 202 -6.26 1.02 14.16
N LEU A 203 -7.24 0.21 14.60
CA LEU A 203 -7.84 0.31 15.93
C LEU A 203 -7.01 -0.46 16.98
N SER A 204 -6.35 -1.52 16.54
CA SER A 204 -5.40 -2.30 17.33
C SER A 204 -4.02 -2.32 16.62
N PRO A 205 -3.21 -1.27 16.76
CA PRO A 205 -1.85 -1.24 16.19
C PRO A 205 -1.01 -2.40 16.70
N ASN A 206 -0.05 -2.85 15.88
CA ASN A 206 0.83 -3.95 16.27
C ASN A 206 1.61 -3.61 17.56
N PRO A 207 1.43 -4.37 18.66
CA PRO A 207 2.03 -4.06 19.96
C PRO A 207 3.56 -4.20 19.97
N ASP A 208 4.15 -4.92 19.01
CA ASP A 208 5.59 -5.17 18.95
C ASP A 208 6.37 -3.99 18.35
N TYR A 209 5.71 -3.04 17.68
CA TYR A 209 6.37 -1.95 16.95
C TYR A 209 7.27 -1.09 17.84
N ALA A 210 6.79 -0.69 19.03
CA ALA A 210 7.58 0.14 19.94
C ALA A 210 8.86 -0.58 20.40
N GLN A 211 8.75 -1.86 20.72
CA GLN A 211 9.91 -2.67 21.13
C GLN A 211 10.88 -2.90 19.96
N LEU A 212 10.35 -3.16 18.76
CA LEU A 212 11.14 -3.37 17.54
C LEU A 212 11.94 -2.10 17.19
N LEU A 213 11.31 -0.93 17.22
CA LEU A 213 11.95 0.36 16.97
C LEU A 213 13.04 0.66 17.99
N ALA A 214 12.78 0.43 19.28
CA ALA A 214 13.78 0.65 20.33
C ALA A 214 15.01 -0.25 20.17
N GLN A 215 14.82 -1.52 19.77
CA GLN A 215 15.92 -2.44 19.49
C GLN A 215 16.70 -2.05 18.24
N ALA A 216 16.00 -1.67 17.16
CA ALA A 216 16.64 -1.22 15.93
C ALA A 216 17.46 0.05 16.16
N TYR A 217 16.95 1.01 16.94
CA TYR A 217 17.69 2.20 17.33
C TYR A 217 18.94 1.86 18.15
N ALA A 218 18.80 1.06 19.21
CA ALA A 218 19.92 0.68 20.07
C ALA A 218 21.02 -0.12 19.33
N GLY A 219 20.64 -0.86 18.29
CA GLY A 219 21.54 -1.63 17.44
C GLY A 219 22.07 -0.89 16.21
N GLU A 220 21.75 0.40 16.03
CA GLU A 220 22.08 1.18 14.82
C GLU A 220 21.55 0.56 13.51
N ASN A 221 20.40 -0.10 13.58
CA ASN A 221 19.78 -0.84 12.47
C ASN A 221 18.49 -0.18 11.96
N LEU A 222 18.18 1.07 12.34
CA LEU A 222 17.07 1.80 11.72
C LEU A 222 17.33 1.95 10.21
N LEU A 223 16.29 1.73 9.42
CA LEU A 223 16.32 1.89 7.98
C LEU A 223 16.27 3.39 7.66
N PRO A 224 17.16 3.93 6.79
CA PRO A 224 17.03 5.31 6.34
C PRO A 224 15.67 5.54 5.69
N MET A 225 14.96 6.64 5.99
CA MET A 225 13.62 6.87 5.43
C MET A 225 13.62 6.97 3.90
N SER A 226 14.71 7.47 3.33
CA SER A 226 14.94 7.48 1.87
C SER A 226 14.96 6.08 1.25
N SER A 227 15.39 5.06 2.00
CA SER A 227 15.37 3.67 1.52
C SER A 227 13.97 3.06 1.48
N LEU A 228 12.99 3.71 2.12
CA LEU A 228 11.58 3.28 2.21
C LEU A 228 10.66 4.04 1.25
N CYS A 229 11.22 4.78 0.29
CA CYS A 229 10.43 5.55 -0.68
C CYS A 229 9.83 4.69 -1.79
N ASP A 230 10.61 3.76 -2.35
CA ASP A 230 10.17 2.98 -3.52
C ASP A 230 9.50 1.65 -3.14
N SER A 231 10.07 0.94 -2.19
CA SER A 231 9.57 -0.38 -1.75
C SER A 231 10.11 -0.74 -0.37
N PHE A 232 9.42 -1.62 0.35
CA PHE A 232 9.94 -2.18 1.60
C PHE A 232 10.88 -3.36 1.36
N PRO A 233 11.83 -3.61 2.28
CA PRO A 233 12.72 -4.77 2.21
C PRO A 233 11.95 -6.10 2.17
N LEU A 234 12.43 -7.07 1.40
CA LEU A 234 11.79 -8.39 1.28
C LEU A 234 12.10 -9.32 2.47
N GLU A 235 13.17 -9.05 3.21
CA GLU A 235 13.56 -9.85 4.36
C GLU A 235 12.61 -9.54 5.53
N ALA A 236 12.05 -10.59 6.15
CA ALA A 236 10.89 -10.46 7.03
C ALA A 236 11.12 -9.52 8.24
N SER A 237 12.30 -9.54 8.86
CA SER A 237 12.58 -8.67 10.01
C SER A 237 12.67 -7.21 9.59
N ASN A 238 13.33 -6.90 8.48
CA ASN A 238 13.37 -5.56 7.91
C ASN A 238 12.03 -5.09 7.32
N PHE A 239 11.20 -6.00 6.81
CA PHE A 239 9.84 -5.68 6.36
C PHE A 239 8.98 -5.18 7.52
N LEU A 240 8.96 -5.91 8.64
CA LEU A 240 8.21 -5.51 9.83
C LEU A 240 8.75 -4.19 10.41
N LEU A 241 10.08 -4.01 10.42
CA LEU A 241 10.71 -2.77 10.85
C LEU A 241 10.34 -1.59 9.94
N ALA A 242 10.26 -1.78 8.63
CA ALA A 242 9.83 -0.75 7.69
C ALA A 242 8.40 -0.28 7.97
N TYR A 243 7.46 -1.19 8.23
CA TYR A 243 6.10 -0.84 8.66
C TYR A 243 6.08 -0.07 9.99
N ALA A 244 6.84 -0.54 10.98
CA ALA A 244 6.93 0.12 12.28
C ALA A 244 7.48 1.56 12.14
N GLN A 245 8.54 1.75 11.35
CA GLN A 245 9.13 3.06 11.08
C GLN A 245 8.20 3.96 10.29
N ALA A 246 7.57 3.46 9.23
CA ALA A 246 6.60 4.20 8.42
C ALA A 246 5.44 4.72 9.29
N THR A 247 4.92 3.87 10.17
CA THR A 247 3.84 4.22 11.10
C THR A 247 4.28 5.30 12.08
N ASP A 248 5.38 5.08 12.79
CA ASP A 248 5.87 5.99 13.83
C ASP A 248 6.31 7.35 13.24
N PHE A 249 6.97 7.34 12.08
CA PHE A 249 7.34 8.55 11.36
C PHE A 249 6.12 9.33 10.88
N THR A 250 5.07 8.66 10.40
CA THR A 250 3.83 9.32 9.98
C THR A 250 3.11 9.96 11.17
N TRP A 251 3.06 9.29 12.33
CA TRP A 251 2.55 9.87 13.56
C TRP A 251 3.37 11.08 14.00
N PHE A 252 4.70 11.02 13.95
CA PHE A 252 5.56 12.17 14.22
C PHE A 252 5.23 13.38 13.32
N LEU A 253 5.02 13.15 12.02
CA LEU A 253 4.64 14.22 11.08
C LEU A 253 3.27 14.82 11.43
N TYR A 254 2.29 13.98 11.78
CA TYR A 254 0.98 14.44 12.23
C TYR A 254 1.06 15.24 13.54
N GLU A 255 1.82 14.77 14.52
CA GLU A 255 1.98 15.45 15.82
C GLU A 255 2.66 16.82 15.68
N HIS A 256 3.61 16.94 14.76
CA HIS A 256 4.38 18.18 14.59
C HIS A 256 3.73 19.18 13.63
N TYR A 257 3.06 18.71 12.58
CA TYR A 257 2.53 19.56 11.51
C TYR A 257 0.99 19.53 11.39
N GLY A 258 0.32 18.68 12.16
CA GLY A 258 -1.14 18.52 12.17
C GLY A 258 -1.71 17.98 10.85
N SER A 259 -3.04 17.91 10.79
CA SER A 259 -3.77 17.48 9.59
C SER A 259 -3.41 18.30 8.34
N SER A 260 -3.24 19.62 8.47
CA SER A 260 -2.91 20.47 7.32
C SER A 260 -1.51 20.19 6.76
N GLY A 261 -0.53 19.93 7.62
CA GLY A 261 0.80 19.54 7.18
C GLY A 261 0.81 18.18 6.48
N LEU A 262 0.10 17.21 7.06
CA LEU A 262 -0.03 15.89 6.46
C LEU A 262 -0.78 15.93 5.12
N GLU A 263 -1.86 16.69 5.01
CA GLU A 263 -2.57 16.92 3.75
C GLU A 263 -1.67 17.55 2.69
N ASN A 264 -0.92 18.60 3.05
CA ASN A 264 0.01 19.25 2.13
C ASN A 264 1.06 18.26 1.61
N LEU A 265 1.56 17.39 2.49
CA LEU A 265 2.54 16.36 2.13
C LEU A 265 1.96 15.32 1.17
N VAL A 266 0.76 14.81 1.47
CA VAL A 266 0.05 13.87 0.60
C VAL A 266 -0.19 14.49 -0.78
N ARG A 267 -0.69 15.73 -0.84
CA ARG A 267 -0.93 16.42 -2.12
C ARG A 267 0.35 16.71 -2.89
N ALA A 268 1.45 17.02 -2.20
CA ALA A 268 2.75 17.24 -2.81
C ALA A 268 3.24 15.97 -3.55
N TYR A 269 3.14 14.80 -2.91
CA TYR A 269 3.50 13.53 -3.53
C TYR A 269 2.53 13.08 -4.62
N ALA A 270 1.21 13.19 -4.36
CA ALA A 270 0.20 12.90 -5.38
C ALA A 270 0.36 13.78 -6.65
N GLY A 271 0.86 15.00 -6.47
CA GLY A 271 1.25 15.92 -7.54
C GLY A 271 2.49 15.50 -8.35
N GLY A 272 3.20 14.46 -7.93
CA GLY A 272 4.36 13.89 -8.64
C GLY A 272 5.73 14.38 -8.19
N LEU A 273 5.83 15.02 -7.02
CA LEU A 273 7.15 15.34 -6.44
C LEU A 273 7.87 14.08 -5.97
N SER A 274 9.20 14.06 -6.09
CA SER A 274 10.02 12.96 -5.60
C SER A 274 9.99 12.88 -4.07
N CYS A 275 10.41 11.73 -3.52
CA CYS A 275 10.43 11.48 -2.07
C CYS A 275 11.12 12.61 -1.28
N GLU A 276 12.28 13.08 -1.74
CA GLU A 276 13.05 14.16 -1.12
C GLU A 276 12.42 15.54 -1.36
N ALA A 277 11.89 15.79 -2.56
CA ALA A 277 11.33 17.09 -2.92
C ALA A 277 9.97 17.35 -2.24
N GLY A 278 9.17 16.31 -2.01
CA GLY A 278 7.83 16.43 -1.44
C GLY A 278 7.83 16.94 -0.01
N THR A 279 8.71 16.40 0.85
CA THR A 279 8.88 16.90 2.24
C THR A 279 9.36 18.34 2.28
N GLN A 280 10.35 18.69 1.45
CA GLN A 280 10.86 20.06 1.38
C GLN A 280 9.79 21.05 0.92
N ALA A 281 8.98 20.69 -0.07
CA ALA A 281 7.92 21.54 -0.60
C ALA A 281 6.75 21.69 0.38
N ALA A 282 6.33 20.60 1.04
CA ALA A 282 5.17 20.59 1.92
C ALA A 282 5.46 21.12 3.33
N LEU A 283 6.63 20.79 3.88
CA LEU A 283 6.97 20.99 5.29
C LEU A 283 8.18 21.92 5.50
N GLY A 284 8.85 22.33 4.43
CA GLY A 284 10.01 23.23 4.50
C GLY A 284 11.30 22.57 4.97
N LYS A 285 11.31 21.24 5.14
CA LYS A 285 12.48 20.44 5.57
C LYS A 285 12.69 19.26 4.64
N SER A 286 13.94 18.91 4.39
CA SER A 286 14.28 17.68 3.68
C SER A 286 13.89 16.43 4.47
N LEU A 287 13.71 15.31 3.77
CA LEU A 287 13.39 14.02 4.41
C LEU A 287 14.42 13.64 5.49
N ASN A 288 15.71 13.87 5.24
CA ASN A 288 16.77 13.57 6.21
C ASN A 288 16.72 14.50 7.44
N GLU A 289 16.32 15.76 7.29
CA GLU A 289 16.09 16.65 8.43
C GLU A 289 14.92 16.17 9.28
N LEU A 290 13.82 15.76 8.64
CA LEU A 290 12.67 15.20 9.33
C LEU A 290 12.99 13.88 10.02
N GLU A 291 13.77 13.00 9.38
CA GLU A 291 14.23 11.74 9.99
C GLU A 291 15.04 12.01 11.26
N ARG A 292 15.95 12.99 11.24
CA ARG A 292 16.72 13.37 12.45
C ARG A 292 15.83 13.96 13.54
N ASP A 293 14.86 14.80 13.17
CA ASP A 293 13.91 15.36 14.13
C ASP A 293 13.05 14.28 14.78
N TRP A 294 12.56 13.33 13.97
CA TRP A 294 11.84 12.16 14.42
C TRP A 294 12.68 11.32 15.39
N ARG A 295 13.91 10.98 15.03
CA ARG A 295 14.81 10.18 15.89
C ARG A 295 15.12 10.89 17.21
N ALA A 296 15.28 12.21 17.18
CA ALA A 296 15.47 13.02 18.38
C ALA A 296 14.23 12.98 19.30
N GLN A 297 13.02 13.03 18.74
CA GLN A 297 11.77 12.94 19.50
C GLN A 297 11.52 11.53 20.03
N ALA A 298 11.63 10.51 19.18
CA ALA A 298 11.28 9.13 19.49
C ALA A 298 12.31 8.46 20.42
N PHE A 299 13.60 8.78 20.27
CA PHE A 299 14.68 8.06 20.95
C PHE A 299 15.62 8.97 21.77
N GLY A 300 15.37 10.27 21.82
CA GLY A 300 16.22 11.22 22.56
C GLY A 300 17.59 11.45 21.91
N GLU A 301 17.72 11.21 20.61
CA GLU A 301 18.97 11.40 19.87
C GLU A 301 19.43 12.87 19.91
N ASN A 302 20.71 13.10 20.19
CA ASN A 302 21.25 14.45 20.28
C ASN A 302 21.53 15.03 18.89
N GLN A 303 20.66 15.96 18.47
CA GLN A 303 20.72 16.60 17.15
C GLN A 303 22.05 17.31 16.85
N PHE A 304 22.73 17.88 17.86
CA PHE A 304 24.02 18.57 17.65
C PHE A 304 25.15 17.59 17.32
N LEU A 305 25.15 16.43 17.97
CA LEU A 305 26.14 15.39 17.72
C LEU A 305 25.92 14.79 16.32
N ALA A 306 24.68 14.47 15.97
CA ALA A 306 24.33 13.96 14.64
C ALA A 306 24.71 14.95 13.52
N ALA A 307 24.32 16.22 13.64
CA ALA A 307 24.67 17.26 12.66
C ALA A 307 26.20 17.47 12.53
N SER A 308 26.94 17.33 13.63
CA SER A 308 28.41 17.46 13.60
C SER A 308 29.09 16.32 12.83
N GLN A 309 28.55 15.10 12.91
CA GLN A 309 29.09 13.93 12.21
C GLN A 309 28.88 14.05 10.69
N ASP A 310 27.71 14.51 10.24
CA ASP A 310 27.40 14.74 8.81
C ASP A 310 28.28 15.85 8.19
N LEU A 311 28.59 16.89 8.95
CA LEU A 311 29.44 17.99 8.50
C LEU A 311 30.94 17.64 8.55
N MET A 312 31.33 16.63 9.32
CA MET A 312 32.74 16.30 9.54
C MET A 312 33.50 15.97 8.24
N PRO A 313 32.97 15.17 7.29
CA PRO A 313 33.63 14.92 6.00
C PRO A 313 33.84 16.21 5.20
N TRP A 314 32.87 17.12 5.22
CA TRP A 314 32.94 18.40 4.52
C TRP A 314 33.94 19.36 5.18
N LEU A 315 33.99 19.40 6.51
CA LEU A 315 34.98 20.19 7.26
C LEU A 315 36.39 19.64 7.07
N VAL A 316 36.56 18.32 7.00
CA VAL A 316 37.84 17.68 6.65
C VAL A 316 38.24 18.03 5.21
N LEU A 317 37.32 17.93 4.26
CA LEU A 317 37.56 18.27 2.86
C LEU A 317 37.92 19.76 2.69
N LEU A 318 37.19 20.65 3.37
CA LEU A 318 37.49 22.07 3.45
C LEU A 318 38.89 22.31 4.03
N GLY A 319 39.24 21.62 5.12
CA GLY A 319 40.57 21.67 5.72
C GLY A 319 41.67 21.22 4.76
N VAL A 320 41.46 20.14 4.02
CA VAL A 320 42.40 19.65 2.99
C VAL A 320 42.57 20.67 1.86
N VAL A 321 41.48 21.27 1.38
CA VAL A 321 41.52 22.27 0.30
C VAL A 321 42.23 23.56 0.75
N LEU A 322 42.00 24.03 1.98
CA LEU A 322 42.59 25.26 2.48
C LEU A 322 44.04 25.10 2.95
N LEU A 323 44.36 24.00 3.63
CA LEU A 323 45.68 23.77 4.24
C LEU A 323 46.64 23.00 3.32
N GLY A 324 46.14 22.21 2.38
CA GLY A 324 46.94 21.46 1.41
C GLY A 324 47.91 22.33 0.59
N PRO A 325 47.46 23.45 -0.01
CA PRO A 325 48.34 24.38 -0.74
C PRO A 325 49.39 25.03 0.16
N LEU A 326 49.03 25.35 1.41
CA LEU A 326 49.92 25.97 2.38
C LEU A 326 51.06 25.02 2.81
N ILE A 327 50.73 23.75 3.03
CA ILE A 327 51.70 22.69 3.37
C ILE A 327 52.66 22.43 2.20
N LEU A 328 52.14 22.46 0.96
CA LEU A 328 52.97 22.33 -0.25
C LEU A 328 53.93 23.52 -0.43
N LEU A 329 53.47 24.75 -0.16
CA LEU A 329 54.30 25.96 -0.20
C LEU A 329 55.41 25.95 0.87
N ILE A 330 55.10 25.54 2.09
CA ILE A 330 56.09 25.43 3.17
C ILE A 330 57.13 24.36 2.84
N ARG A 331 56.71 23.19 2.34
CA ARG A 331 57.63 22.11 1.93
C ARG A 331 58.53 22.48 0.77
N ARG A 332 58.05 23.32 -0.16
CA ARG A 332 58.85 23.82 -1.29
C ARG A 332 59.92 24.80 -0.82
N LYS A 333 59.57 25.67 0.14
CA LYS A 333 60.49 26.65 0.74
C LYS A 333 61.58 26.04 1.62
N THR A 334 61.38 24.83 2.17
CA THR A 334 62.39 24.09 2.95
C THR A 334 63.32 23.20 2.09
N ARG A 335 63.09 23.13 0.78
CA ARG A 335 63.86 22.30 -0.16
C ARG A 335 64.83 23.10 -1.05
N ASP A 336 64.80 24.43 -0.95
CA ASP A 336 65.73 25.39 -1.53
C ASP A 336 66.71 25.88 -0.44
#